data_AF-K0S6W4-F1
#
_entry.id   AF-K0S6W4-F1
#
_cell.length_a   1.000
_cell.length_b   1.000
_cell.length_c   1.000
_cell.angle_alpha   90.00
_cell.angle_beta   90.00
_cell.angle_gamma   90.00
#
_symmetry.space_group_name_H-M   'P 1'
#
loop_
_entity.id
_entity.type
_entity.pdbx_description
1 polymer ?
#
loop_
_entity_poly.entity_id
_entity_poly.type
_entity_poly.pdbx_seq_one_letter_code
_entity_poly.pdbx_strand_id
1 'polypeptide(L)' 'MLIVRSGSLMGMGNPLLDVSAEVGQEILDKYSVKLDDAILAEEKHMPLYQE' A
#
# COMPACT_ATOMS: atom_id res chain seq x y z
N MET A 1 26.45 -13.55 24.78
CA MET A 1 25.52 -12.39 24.67
C MET A 1 25.93 -11.60 23.44
N LEU A 2 25.06 -11.44 22.45
CA LEU A 2 25.35 -10.64 21.27
C LEU A 2 25.17 -9.16 21.61
N ILE A 3 26.21 -8.36 21.40
CA ILE A 3 26.14 -6.90 21.55
C ILE A 3 25.79 -6.32 20.17
N VAL A 4 24.56 -5.84 20.03
CA VAL A 4 24.09 -5.10 18.84
C VAL A 4 24.37 -3.60 19.06
N ARG A 5 25.07 -2.97 18.12
CA ARG A 5 25.42 -1.54 18.18
C ARG A 5 24.33 -0.67 17.56
N SER A 6 24.27 0.61 17.92
CA SER A 6 23.38 1.55 17.23
C SER A 6 23.71 1.60 15.73
N GLY A 7 22.67 1.64 14.90
CA GLY A 7 22.83 1.59 13.43
C GLY A 7 23.22 0.22 12.87
N SER A 8 23.18 -0.87 13.66
CA SER A 8 23.46 -2.22 13.13
C SER A 8 22.45 -2.70 12.08
N LEU A 9 21.30 -2.03 11.97
CA LEU A 9 20.30 -2.23 10.92
C LEU A 9 19.84 -0.86 10.41
N MET A 10 19.86 -0.69 9.10
CA MET A 10 19.37 0.51 8.42
C MET A 10 18.52 0.08 7.23
N GLY A 11 17.29 0.60 7.17
CA GLY A 11 16.37 0.40 6.06
C GLY A 11 16.09 1.72 5.36
N MET A 12 15.90 1.66 4.05
CA MET A 12 15.43 2.78 3.24
C MET A 12 14.26 2.28 2.41
N GLY A 13 13.24 3.12 2.23
CA GLY A 13 12.04 2.75 1.49
C GLY A 13 11.11 3.95 1.36
N ASN A 14 9.89 3.68 0.91
CA ASN A 14 8.88 4.70 0.71
C ASN A 14 8.03 4.81 1.98
N PRO A 15 8.11 5.91 2.76
CA PRO A 15 7.25 6.10 3.92
C PRO A 15 5.85 6.48 3.42
N LEU A 16 4.97 5.48 3.29
CA LEU A 16 3.60 5.64 2.83
C LEU A 16 2.62 5.53 4.01
N LEU A 17 1.46 6.18 3.86
CA LEU A 17 0.34 6.05 4.78
C LEU A 17 -0.61 4.97 4.25
N ASP A 18 -0.86 3.94 5.06
CA ASP A 18 -1.84 2.92 4.74
C ASP A 18 -3.25 3.45 4.99
N VAL A 19 -4.11 3.33 3.97
CA VAL A 19 -5.55 3.60 4.06
C VAL A 19 -6.27 2.29 3.76
N SER A 20 -7.12 1.83 4.67
CA SER A 20 -7.85 0.57 4.55
C SER A 20 -9.33 0.79 4.85
N ALA A 21 -10.18 0.07 4.11
CA ALA A 21 -11.63 0.11 4.25
C ALA A 21 -12.23 -1.23 3.77
N GLU A 22 -13.41 -1.59 4.30
CA GLU A 22 -14.21 -2.68 3.75
C GLU A 22 -14.90 -2.21 2.46
N VAL A 23 -14.68 -2.91 1.35
CA VAL A 23 -15.25 -2.58 0.03
C VAL A 23 -15.86 -3.81 -0.63
N GLY A 24 -16.86 -3.61 -1.49
CA GLY A 24 -17.44 -4.67 -2.30
C GLY A 24 -16.68 -4.92 -3.61
N GLN A 25 -17.07 -5.98 -4.32
CA GLN A 25 -16.47 -6.37 -5.62
C GLN A 25 -16.62 -5.28 -6.68
N GLU A 26 -17.66 -4.45 -6.58
CA GLU A 26 -17.93 -3.35 -7.51
C GLU A 26 -16.81 -2.29 -7.53
N ILE A 27 -16.14 -2.05 -6.39
CA ILE A 27 -15.01 -1.12 -6.32
C ILE A 27 -13.79 -1.73 -7.01
N LEU A 28 -13.52 -3.01 -6.76
CA LEU A 28 -12.42 -3.74 -7.42
C LEU A 28 -12.58 -3.71 -8.94
N ASP A 29 -13.79 -4.00 -9.44
CA ASP A 29 -14.09 -4.01 -10.86
C ASP A 29 -13.99 -2.59 -11.47
N LYS A 30 -14.54 -1.57 -10.80
CA LYS A 30 -14.51 -0.16 -11.23
C LYS A 30 -13.09 0.34 -11.47
N TYR A 31 -12.16 -0.03 -10.60
CA TYR A 31 -10.76 0.36 -10.70
C TYR A 31 -9.87 -0.69 -11.38
N SER A 32 -10.44 -1.80 -11.86
CA SER A 32 -9.72 -2.90 -12.49
C SER A 32 -8.60 -3.48 -11.61
N VAL A 33 -8.86 -3.59 -10.31
CA VAL A 33 -7.94 -4.15 -9.31
C VAL A 33 -8.33 -5.59 -9.03
N LYS A 34 -7.35 -6.50 -8.99
CA LYS A 34 -7.60 -7.89 -8.64
C LYS A 34 -7.59 -8.06 -7.11
N LEU A 35 -8.36 -9.02 -6.63
CA LEU A 35 -8.29 -9.41 -5.21
C LEU A 35 -6.86 -9.86 -4.87
N ASP A 36 -6.37 -9.45 -3.69
CA ASP A 36 -5.02 -9.71 -3.18
C ASP A 36 -3.86 -9.14 -4.02
N ASP A 37 -4.12 -8.17 -4.90
CA ASP A 37 -3.08 -7.55 -5.72
C ASP A 37 -2.33 -6.41 -5.00
N ALA A 38 -1.08 -6.17 -5.41
CA ALA A 38 -0.25 -5.07 -4.93
C ALA A 38 0.32 -4.30 -6.11
N ILE A 39 -0.30 -3.16 -6.44
CA ILE A 39 -0.02 -2.39 -7.65
C ILE A 39 0.38 -0.95 -7.34
N LEU A 40 1.12 -0.32 -8.26
CA LEU A 40 1.31 1.12 -8.25
C LEU A 40 0.06 1.81 -8.83
N ALA A 41 -0.31 2.96 -8.26
CA ALA A 41 -1.47 3.71 -8.74
C ALA A 41 -1.23 4.29 -10.15
N GLU A 42 -2.21 4.12 -11.03
CA GLU A 42 -2.31 4.78 -12.33
C GLU A 42 -3.32 5.94 -12.21
N GLU A 43 -3.43 6.81 -13.22
CA GLU A 43 -4.36 7.95 -13.19
C GLU A 43 -5.81 7.53 -12.90
N LYS A 44 -6.23 6.37 -13.42
CA LYS A 44 -7.57 5.81 -13.17
C LYS A 44 -7.83 5.46 -11.69
N HIS A 45 -6.78 5.23 -10.90
CA HIS A 45 -6.89 4.90 -9.47
C HIS A 45 -6.97 6.14 -8.58
N MET A 46 -6.58 7.33 -9.06
CA MET A 46 -6.51 8.55 -8.24
C MET A 46 -7.84 8.97 -7.60
N PRO A 47 -9.01 8.84 -8.25
CA PRO A 47 -10.28 9.18 -7.61
C PRO A 47 -10.61 8.33 -6.38
N LEU A 48 -10.09 7.10 -6.28
CA LEU A 48 -10.35 6.17 -5.18
C LEU A 48 -10.00 6.77 -3.80
N TYR A 49 -8.97 7.61 -3.72
CA TYR A 49 -8.53 8.21 -2.46
C TYR A 49 -9.50 9.24 -1.87
N GLN A 50 -10.50 9.69 -2.63
CA GLN A 50 -11.50 10.67 -2.18
C GLN A 50 -12.89 10.06 -1.96
N GLU A 51 -13.10 8.79 -2.32
CA GLU A 51 -14.40 8.10 -2.15
C GLU A 51 -14.68 7.69 -0.70
#